data_AF-A0A915I8F4-F1
#
_entry.id   AF-A0A915I8F4-F1
#
_cell.length_a   1.000
_cell.length_b   1.000
_cell.length_c   1.000
_cell.angle_alpha   90.00
_cell.angle_beta   90.00
_cell.angle_gamma   90.00
#
_symmetry.space_group_name_H-M   'P 1'
#
loop_
_entity.id
_entity.type
_entity.pdbx_description
1 polymer ?
#
loop_
_entity_poly.entity_id
_entity_poly.type
_entity_poly.pdbx_seq_one_letter_code
_entity_poly.pdbx_strand_id
1 'polypeptide(L)'
;MTAPTLQDILEKTVSADPKDQQVALDYLKQALESNFAEFLKHLTEILAQTGQKPTVRQAAGLQLKNVLVTKDEKLKEQLVQRWMTVSEPLRFEIKNSVLQTLGTESTRPSIAAQCVASIACAELPLGLWPECITRLMQNVVEEQATEMLKESSLEALGYICQDLESDVLQARSKEIVTAIFHGMKQQEQSNNVRLAATQALLNSLEFIRPIFENE
;
A
#
# COMPACT_ATOMS: atom_id res chain seq x y z
N MET A 1 1.21 2.96 -36.48
CA MET A 1 1.59 3.49 -35.15
C MET A 1 0.75 2.74 -34.13
N THR A 2 1.35 1.84 -33.37
CA THR A 2 0.70 1.16 -32.25
C THR A 2 0.29 2.21 -31.22
N ALA A 3 -0.92 2.11 -30.67
CA ALA A 3 -1.34 2.99 -29.58
C ALA A 3 -0.34 2.87 -28.41
N PRO A 4 0.01 3.98 -27.73
CA PRO A 4 0.93 3.92 -26.60
C PRO A 4 0.37 2.99 -25.53
N THR A 5 1.22 2.11 -24.99
CA THR A 5 0.81 1.21 -23.90
C THR A 5 0.72 1.99 -22.60
N LEU A 6 -0.04 1.50 -21.62
CA LEU A 6 -0.13 2.15 -20.30
C LEU A 6 1.26 2.34 -19.65
N GLN A 7 2.20 1.42 -19.92
CA GLN A 7 3.57 1.49 -19.45
C GLN A 7 4.31 2.71 -20.03
N ASP A 8 4.19 2.95 -21.34
CA ASP A 8 4.78 4.11 -22.01
C ASP A 8 4.25 5.43 -21.43
N ILE A 9 2.97 5.44 -21.06
CA ILE A 9 2.30 6.62 -20.49
C ILE A 9 2.76 6.85 -19.05
N LEU A 10 2.89 5.78 -18.26
CA LEU A 10 3.44 5.86 -16.90
C LEU A 10 4.90 6.34 -16.91
N GLU A 11 5.73 5.92 -17.87
CA GLU A 11 7.10 6.45 -18.03
C GLU A 11 7.10 7.95 -18.29
N LYS A 12 6.13 8.46 -19.05
CA LYS A 12 6.03 9.90 -19.34
C LYS A 12 5.61 10.73 -18.14
N THR A 13 4.98 10.13 -17.12
CA THR A 13 4.65 10.86 -15.87
C THR A 13 5.88 11.33 -15.10
N VAL A 14 7.04 10.72 -15.35
CA VAL A 14 8.33 11.10 -14.74
C VAL A 14 9.29 11.75 -15.74
N SER A 15 8.81 12.11 -16.95
CA SER A 15 9.60 12.81 -17.96
C SER A 15 10.06 14.18 -17.47
N ALA A 16 11.21 14.66 -17.92
CA ALA A 16 11.67 16.02 -17.61
C ALA A 16 10.91 17.10 -18.41
N ASP A 17 10.17 16.73 -19.46
CA ASP A 17 9.35 17.66 -20.24
C ASP A 17 7.95 17.84 -19.60
N PRO A 18 7.59 19.06 -19.16
CA PRO A 18 6.27 19.34 -18.59
C PRO A 18 5.10 19.02 -19.54
N LYS A 19 5.30 19.13 -20.86
CA LYS A 19 4.25 18.81 -21.85
C LYS A 19 3.98 17.32 -21.90
N ASP A 20 5.02 16.49 -21.87
CA ASP A 20 4.87 15.03 -21.83
C ASP A 20 4.19 14.57 -20.54
N GLN A 21 4.55 15.18 -19.40
CA GLN A 21 3.88 14.91 -18.13
C GLN A 21 2.40 15.26 -18.18
N GLN A 22 2.05 16.45 -18.69
CA GLN A 22 0.66 16.90 -18.78
C GLN A 22 -0.17 15.96 -19.65
N VAL A 23 0.34 15.59 -20.83
CA VAL A 23 -0.33 14.65 -21.74
C VAL A 23 -0.53 13.28 -21.08
N ALA A 24 0.47 12.79 -20.36
CA ALA A 24 0.36 11.53 -19.63
C ALA A 24 -0.71 11.59 -18.53
N LEU A 25 -0.71 12.67 -17.73
CA LEU A 25 -1.68 12.86 -16.65
C LEU A 25 -3.12 13.00 -17.18
N ASP A 26 -3.32 13.71 -18.28
CA ASP A 26 -4.64 13.87 -18.89
C ASP A 26 -5.15 12.56 -19.48
N TYR A 27 -4.27 11.75 -20.07
CA TYR A 27 -4.62 10.39 -20.48
C TYR A 27 -5.04 9.52 -19.30
N LEU A 28 -4.28 9.55 -18.18
CA LEU A 28 -4.59 8.75 -16.99
C LEU A 28 -5.93 9.15 -16.37
N LYS A 29 -6.26 10.45 -16.35
CA LYS A 29 -7.58 10.93 -15.91
C LYS A 29 -8.71 10.40 -16.81
N GLN A 30 -8.53 10.47 -18.13
CA GLN A 30 -9.51 9.95 -19.07
C GLN A 30 -9.70 8.43 -18.94
N ALA A 31 -8.61 7.69 -18.71
CA ALA A 31 -8.65 6.24 -18.46
C ALA A 31 -9.41 5.91 -17.17
N LEU A 32 -9.21 6.69 -16.10
CA LEU A 32 -9.94 6.56 -14.85
C LEU A 32 -11.45 6.77 -15.03
N GLU A 33 -11.85 7.77 -15.81
CA GLU A 33 -13.26 8.11 -16.06
C GLU A 33 -13.97 7.11 -16.99
N SER A 34 -13.26 6.54 -17.95
CA SER A 34 -13.83 5.64 -18.95
C SER A 34 -14.06 4.21 -18.43
N ASN A 35 -13.03 3.57 -17.87
CA ASN A 35 -13.16 2.23 -17.31
C ASN A 35 -12.30 2.07 -16.04
N PHE A 36 -12.86 2.55 -14.93
CA PHE A 36 -12.20 2.58 -13.63
C PHE A 36 -11.68 1.21 -13.17
N ALA A 37 -12.53 0.17 -13.25
CA ALA A 37 -12.19 -1.16 -12.77
C ALA A 37 -11.05 -1.81 -13.60
N GLU A 38 -11.15 -1.74 -14.92
CA GLU A 38 -10.12 -2.26 -15.82
C GLU A 38 -8.80 -1.50 -15.68
N PHE A 39 -8.86 -0.19 -15.47
CA PHE A 39 -7.68 0.62 -15.23
C PHE A 39 -6.93 0.21 -13.95
N LEU A 40 -7.66 -0.02 -12.85
CA LEU A 40 -7.07 -0.50 -11.59
C LEU A 40 -6.41 -1.87 -11.74
N LYS A 41 -7.03 -2.77 -12.51
CA LYS A 41 -6.46 -4.08 -12.83
C LYS A 41 -5.11 -3.93 -13.53
N HIS A 42 -5.04 -3.15 -14.61
CA HIS A 42 -3.81 -2.94 -15.37
C HIS A 42 -2.71 -2.27 -14.54
N LEU A 43 -3.04 -1.28 -13.71
CA LEU A 43 -2.06 -0.67 -12.80
C LEU A 43 -1.46 -1.69 -11.83
N THR A 44 -2.32 -2.57 -11.30
CA THR A 44 -1.90 -3.57 -10.32
C THR A 44 -1.02 -4.66 -10.97
N GLU A 45 -1.36 -5.09 -12.18
CA GLU A 45 -0.53 -6.02 -12.97
C GLU A 45 0.87 -5.44 -13.25
N ILE A 46 0.95 -4.17 -13.63
CA ILE A 46 2.23 -3.46 -13.86
C ILE A 46 3.04 -3.38 -12.56
N LEU A 47 2.38 -3.06 -11.43
CA LEU A 47 3.03 -2.95 -10.13
C LEU A 47 3.66 -4.28 -9.67
N ALA A 48 2.95 -5.40 -9.88
CA ALA A 48 3.40 -6.74 -9.50
C ALA A 48 4.45 -7.34 -10.45
N GLN A 49 4.65 -6.77 -11.64
CA GLN A 49 5.58 -7.30 -12.64
C GLN A 49 7.04 -6.99 -12.26
N THR A 50 7.73 -7.94 -11.64
CA THR A 50 9.13 -7.78 -11.16
C THR A 50 10.15 -7.52 -12.26
N GLY A 51 9.89 -7.96 -13.50
CA GLY A 51 10.72 -7.67 -14.67
C GLY A 51 10.57 -6.25 -15.23
N GLN A 52 9.61 -5.46 -14.72
CA GLN A 52 9.36 -4.11 -15.20
C GLN A 52 10.28 -3.07 -14.56
N LYS A 53 10.53 -1.96 -15.28
CA LYS A 53 11.35 -0.85 -14.76
C LYS A 53 10.82 -0.35 -13.41
N PRO A 54 11.67 -0.15 -12.39
CA PRO A 54 11.23 0.31 -11.08
C PRO A 54 10.45 1.62 -11.10
N THR A 55 10.82 2.57 -11.97
CA THR A 55 10.10 3.84 -12.14
C THR A 55 8.66 3.65 -12.62
N VAL A 56 8.41 2.67 -13.49
CA VAL A 56 7.07 2.37 -14.01
C VAL A 56 6.22 1.69 -12.94
N ARG A 57 6.82 0.77 -12.17
CA ARG A 57 6.15 0.13 -11.03
C ARG A 57 5.75 1.18 -9.98
N GLN A 58 6.67 2.10 -9.65
CA GLN A 58 6.39 3.23 -8.76
C GLN A 58 5.28 4.14 -9.29
N ALA A 59 5.33 4.50 -10.58
CA ALA A 59 4.29 5.32 -11.19
C ALA A 59 2.92 4.61 -11.15
N ALA A 60 2.88 3.30 -11.43
CA ALA A 60 1.65 2.52 -11.38
C ALA A 60 1.05 2.49 -9.95
N GLY A 61 1.88 2.20 -8.94
CA GLY A 61 1.46 2.21 -7.55
C GLY A 61 1.04 3.60 -7.07
N LEU A 62 1.69 4.67 -7.54
CA LEU A 62 1.28 6.04 -7.22
C LEU A 62 -0.11 6.36 -7.77
N GLN A 63 -0.42 5.94 -9.01
CA GLN A 63 -1.76 6.11 -9.56
C GLN A 63 -2.79 5.28 -8.78
N LEU A 64 -2.47 4.04 -8.40
CA LEU A 64 -3.34 3.20 -7.59
C LEU A 64 -3.63 3.83 -6.22
N LYS A 65 -2.60 4.37 -5.56
CA LYS A 65 -2.73 5.11 -4.29
C LYS A 65 -3.63 6.33 -4.45
N ASN A 66 -3.41 7.15 -5.47
CA ASN A 66 -4.13 8.41 -5.67
C ASN A 66 -5.64 8.22 -5.92
N VAL A 67 -6.05 7.02 -6.33
CA VAL A 67 -7.47 6.66 -6.45
C VAL A 67 -8.15 6.48 -5.10
N LEU A 68 -7.39 6.21 -4.03
CA LEU A 68 -7.92 5.86 -2.71
C LEU A 68 -7.57 6.88 -1.62
N VAL A 69 -6.57 7.73 -1.85
CA VAL A 69 -6.05 8.67 -0.85
C VAL A 69 -6.23 10.11 -1.30
N THR A 70 -6.72 10.94 -0.38
CA THR A 70 -6.82 12.38 -0.52
C THR A 70 -6.67 13.04 0.85
N LYS A 71 -6.24 14.31 0.87
CA LYS A 71 -6.16 15.12 2.10
C LYS A 71 -7.51 15.74 2.48
N ASP A 72 -8.48 15.72 1.58
CA ASP A 72 -9.82 16.28 1.79
C ASP A 72 -10.77 15.18 2.27
N GLU A 73 -11.26 15.29 3.51
CA GLU A 73 -12.18 14.32 4.11
C GLU A 73 -13.44 14.09 3.28
N LYS A 74 -13.99 15.13 2.65
CA LYS A 74 -15.20 15.00 1.81
C LYS A 74 -14.92 14.19 0.56
N LEU A 75 -13.74 14.35 -0.01
CA LEU A 75 -13.32 13.55 -1.16
C LEU A 75 -12.96 12.12 -0.73
N LYS A 76 -12.47 11.90 0.50
CA LYS A 76 -12.14 10.56 1.02
C LYS A 76 -13.35 9.64 0.95
N GLU A 77 -14.50 10.09 1.42
CA GLU A 77 -15.75 9.32 1.33
C GLU A 77 -16.11 8.99 -0.13
N GLN A 78 -15.99 9.94 -1.06
CA GLN A 78 -16.28 9.71 -2.47
C GLN A 78 -15.33 8.70 -3.12
N LEU A 79 -14.04 8.73 -2.78
CA LEU A 79 -13.06 7.77 -3.26
C LEU A 79 -13.35 6.36 -2.74
N VAL A 80 -13.69 6.23 -1.45
CA VAL A 80 -14.10 4.95 -0.87
C VAL A 80 -15.38 4.43 -1.55
N GLN A 81 -16.40 5.27 -1.75
CA GLN A 81 -17.62 4.88 -2.46
C GLN A 81 -17.32 4.42 -3.89
N ARG A 82 -16.45 5.14 -4.61
CA ARG A 82 -16.00 4.75 -5.95
C ARG A 82 -15.27 3.42 -5.95
N TRP A 83 -14.37 3.18 -4.99
CA TRP A 83 -13.71 1.89 -4.81
C TRP A 83 -14.70 0.77 -4.55
N MET A 84 -15.76 1.01 -3.76
CA MET A 84 -16.81 0.03 -3.48
C MET A 84 -17.69 -0.30 -4.70
N THR A 85 -17.66 0.51 -5.77
CA THR A 85 -18.30 0.15 -7.06
C THR A 85 -17.55 -0.95 -7.81
N VAL A 86 -16.27 -1.19 -7.47
CA VAL A 86 -15.48 -2.27 -8.04
C VAL A 86 -15.96 -3.61 -7.46
N SER A 87 -16.16 -4.59 -8.33
CA SER A 87 -16.63 -5.92 -7.93
C SER A 87 -15.69 -6.55 -6.90
N GLU A 88 -16.28 -7.26 -5.93
CA GLU A 88 -15.51 -7.94 -4.87
C GLU A 88 -14.43 -8.90 -5.42
N PRO A 89 -14.66 -9.71 -6.48
CA PRO A 89 -13.61 -10.56 -7.05
C PRO A 89 -12.41 -9.76 -7.55
N LEU A 90 -12.65 -8.61 -8.21
CA LEU A 90 -11.57 -7.78 -8.71
C LEU A 90 -10.84 -7.06 -7.57
N ARG A 91 -11.56 -6.58 -6.55
CA ARG A 91 -10.91 -6.02 -5.34
C ARG A 91 -10.04 -7.07 -4.65
N PHE A 92 -10.49 -8.32 -4.57
CA PHE A 92 -9.70 -9.43 -4.04
C PHE A 92 -8.44 -9.71 -4.86
N GLU A 93 -8.53 -9.74 -6.19
CA GLU A 93 -7.36 -9.85 -7.08
C GLU A 93 -6.36 -8.72 -6.85
N ILE A 94 -6.84 -7.47 -6.79
CA ILE A 94 -6.00 -6.30 -6.55
C ILE A 94 -5.28 -6.41 -5.19
N LYS A 95 -6.03 -6.71 -4.12
CA LYS A 95 -5.51 -6.90 -2.76
C LYS A 95 -4.40 -7.96 -2.70
N ASN A 96 -4.60 -9.10 -3.33
CA ASN A 96 -3.60 -10.17 -3.35
C ASN A 96 -2.35 -9.75 -4.12
N SER A 97 -2.53 -9.08 -5.26
CA SER A 97 -1.41 -8.66 -6.09
C SER A 97 -0.56 -7.57 -5.42
N VAL A 98 -1.18 -6.59 -4.74
CA VAL A 98 -0.41 -5.59 -3.97
C VAL A 98 0.33 -6.23 -2.79
N LEU A 99 -0.28 -7.20 -2.09
CA LEU A 99 0.38 -7.93 -1.01
C LEU A 99 1.56 -8.76 -1.51
N GLN A 100 1.42 -9.44 -2.66
CA GLN A 100 2.50 -10.20 -3.30
C GLN A 100 3.63 -9.31 -3.82
N THR A 101 3.35 -8.03 -4.04
CA THR A 101 4.38 -7.06 -4.48
C THR A 101 5.32 -6.67 -3.34
N LEU A 102 4.89 -6.76 -2.09
CA LEU A 102 5.75 -6.48 -0.92
C LEU A 102 7.03 -7.35 -0.98
N GLY A 103 8.18 -6.72 -0.75
CA GLY A 103 9.49 -7.38 -0.81
C GLY A 103 10.04 -7.68 -2.21
N THR A 104 9.28 -7.42 -3.28
CA THR A 104 9.74 -7.59 -4.68
C THR A 104 10.28 -6.29 -5.29
N GLU A 105 10.15 -5.19 -4.57
CA GLU A 105 10.59 -3.87 -5.00
C GLU A 105 12.06 -3.64 -4.60
N SER A 106 12.81 -2.97 -5.46
CA SER A 106 14.19 -2.54 -5.19
C SER A 106 14.29 -1.08 -4.77
N THR A 107 13.16 -0.35 -4.78
CA THR A 107 13.09 1.08 -4.49
C THR A 107 12.51 1.33 -3.11
N ARG A 108 13.07 2.32 -2.40
CA ARG A 108 12.57 2.80 -1.11
C ARG A 108 12.10 4.25 -1.23
N PRO A 109 11.01 4.66 -0.55
CA PRO A 109 10.07 3.81 0.20
C PRO A 109 9.27 2.88 -0.73
N SER A 110 8.69 1.80 -0.19
CA SER A 110 7.87 0.87 -0.97
C SER A 110 6.59 1.56 -1.45
N ILE A 111 6.26 1.44 -2.74
CA ILE A 111 4.98 1.94 -3.23
C ILE A 111 3.87 0.92 -2.94
N ALA A 112 4.19 -0.38 -2.94
CA ALA A 112 3.23 -1.43 -2.57
C ALA A 112 2.74 -1.26 -1.12
N ALA A 113 3.64 -0.90 -0.18
CA ALA A 113 3.27 -0.63 1.20
C ALA A 113 2.23 0.49 1.32
N GLN A 114 2.38 1.56 0.53
CA GLN A 114 1.42 2.66 0.48
C GLN A 114 0.10 2.24 -0.17
N CYS A 115 0.11 1.42 -1.23
CA CYS A 115 -1.10 0.87 -1.84
C CYS A 115 -1.88 -0.02 -0.86
N VAL A 116 -1.17 -0.92 -0.15
CA VAL A 116 -1.77 -1.78 0.89
C VAL A 116 -2.42 -0.91 1.96
N ALA A 117 -1.71 0.09 2.48
CA ALA A 117 -2.27 0.99 3.48
C ALA A 117 -3.50 1.75 2.98
N SER A 118 -3.47 2.23 1.73
CA SER A 118 -4.58 2.96 1.11
C SER A 118 -5.84 2.10 1.00
N ILE A 119 -5.70 0.85 0.54
CA ILE A 119 -6.82 -0.09 0.44
C ILE A 119 -7.30 -0.50 1.84
N ALA A 120 -6.38 -0.74 2.77
CA ALA A 120 -6.70 -1.08 4.14
C ALA A 120 -7.49 0.05 4.84
N CYS A 121 -7.13 1.32 4.59
CA CYS A 121 -7.88 2.48 5.09
C CYS A 121 -9.32 2.54 4.56
N ALA A 122 -9.56 2.05 3.35
CA ALA A 122 -10.90 2.00 2.76
C ALA A 122 -11.72 0.77 3.22
N GLU A 123 -11.07 -0.37 3.45
CA GLU A 123 -11.76 -1.65 3.66
C GLU A 123 -11.81 -2.14 5.11
N LEU A 124 -10.82 -1.81 5.96
CA LEU A 124 -10.80 -2.23 7.36
C LEU A 124 -11.96 -1.64 8.18
N PRO A 125 -12.33 -0.35 8.05
CA PRO A 125 -13.49 0.20 8.76
C PRO A 125 -14.82 -0.48 8.38
N LEU A 126 -14.89 -1.10 7.19
CA LEU A 126 -16.05 -1.83 6.71
C LEU A 126 -15.97 -3.34 6.97
N GLY A 127 -14.87 -3.83 7.56
CA GLY A 127 -14.65 -5.26 7.82
C GLY A 127 -14.42 -6.11 6.57
N LEU A 128 -14.02 -5.51 5.44
CA LEU A 128 -13.89 -6.19 4.13
C LEU A 128 -12.50 -6.77 3.86
N TRP A 129 -11.51 -6.47 4.72
CA TRP A 129 -10.16 -7.03 4.60
C TRP A 129 -9.54 -7.44 5.95
N PRO A 130 -10.24 -8.28 6.74
CA PRO A 130 -9.82 -8.62 8.11
C PRO A 130 -8.46 -9.34 8.19
N GLU A 131 -8.04 -10.02 7.13
CA GLU A 131 -6.79 -10.78 7.03
C GLU A 131 -5.55 -9.92 6.70
N CYS A 132 -5.72 -8.65 6.35
CA CYS A 132 -4.63 -7.76 5.95
C CYS A 132 -3.54 -7.68 7.03
N ILE A 133 -3.93 -7.35 8.27
CA ILE A 133 -3.00 -7.19 9.39
C ILE A 133 -2.30 -8.51 9.73
N THR A 134 -3.04 -9.62 9.74
CA THR A 134 -2.49 -10.95 10.00
C THR A 134 -1.41 -11.31 8.96
N ARG A 135 -1.65 -11.02 7.68
CA ARG A 135 -0.68 -11.26 6.60
C ARG A 135 0.57 -10.40 6.74
N LEU A 136 0.41 -9.12 7.04
CA LEU A 136 1.54 -8.22 7.26
C LEU A 136 2.37 -8.65 8.49
N MET A 137 1.72 -9.09 9.56
CA MET A 137 2.41 -9.63 10.73
C MET A 137 3.18 -10.91 10.39
N GLN A 138 2.58 -11.85 9.66
CA GLN A 138 3.24 -13.07 9.22
C GLN A 138 4.49 -12.79 8.39
N ASN A 139 4.43 -11.83 7.46
CA ASN A 139 5.59 -11.42 6.65
C ASN A 139 6.78 -10.93 7.49
N VAL A 140 6.53 -10.38 8.68
CA VAL A 140 7.58 -9.86 9.57
C VAL A 140 8.13 -10.94 10.50
N VAL A 141 7.25 -11.81 11.01
CA VAL A 141 7.59 -12.84 12.01
C VAL A 141 8.22 -14.09 11.38
N GLU A 142 7.95 -14.35 10.09
CA GLU A 142 8.52 -15.49 9.37
C GLU A 142 10.06 -15.40 9.32
N GLU A 143 10.75 -16.45 9.79
CA GLU A 143 12.21 -16.47 9.88
C GLU A 143 12.88 -16.41 8.51
N GLN A 144 12.24 -16.99 7.48
CA GLN A 144 12.73 -17.04 6.11
C GLN A 144 12.37 -15.78 5.29
N ALA A 145 11.64 -14.82 5.87
CA ALA A 145 11.28 -13.60 5.16
C ALA A 145 12.52 -12.74 4.87
N THR A 146 12.57 -12.21 3.65
CA THR A 146 13.65 -11.32 3.23
C THR A 146 13.58 -9.97 3.95
N GLU A 147 14.72 -9.29 4.08
CA GLU A 147 14.79 -7.94 4.65
C GLU A 147 13.74 -7.00 4.03
N MET A 148 13.65 -6.99 2.70
CA MET A 148 12.75 -6.13 1.93
C MET A 148 11.28 -6.46 2.20
N LEU A 149 10.94 -7.75 2.39
CA LEU A 149 9.57 -8.16 2.72
C LEU A 149 9.19 -7.69 4.13
N LYS A 150 10.09 -7.85 5.10
CA LYS A 150 9.88 -7.36 6.48
C LYS A 150 9.76 -5.84 6.52
N GLU A 151 10.68 -5.13 5.87
CA GLU A 151 10.73 -3.67 5.79
C GLU A 151 9.44 -3.12 5.17
N SER A 152 9.07 -3.56 3.97
CA SER A 152 7.85 -3.08 3.28
C SER A 152 6.55 -3.44 4.02
N SER A 153 6.52 -4.59 4.72
CA SER A 153 5.36 -4.96 5.55
C SER A 153 5.23 -4.08 6.80
N LEU A 154 6.34 -3.72 7.43
CA LEU A 154 6.37 -2.77 8.56
C LEU A 154 6.04 -1.35 8.12
N GLU A 155 6.51 -0.91 6.94
CA GLU A 155 6.09 0.37 6.35
C GLU A 155 4.57 0.39 6.13
N ALA A 156 4.00 -0.69 5.58
CA ALA A 156 2.55 -0.79 5.37
C ALA A 156 1.78 -0.71 6.70
N LEU A 157 2.22 -1.44 7.73
CA LEU A 157 1.66 -1.34 9.08
C LEU A 157 1.77 0.07 9.63
N GLY A 158 2.93 0.73 9.48
CA GLY A 158 3.14 2.10 9.93
C GLY A 158 2.20 3.11 9.28
N TYR A 159 1.95 3.00 7.97
CA TYR A 159 0.97 3.85 7.27
C TYR A 159 -0.46 3.56 7.71
N ILE A 160 -0.83 2.28 7.88
CA ILE A 160 -2.14 1.88 8.40
C ILE A 160 -2.38 2.48 9.79
N CYS A 161 -1.39 2.40 10.68
CA CYS A 161 -1.49 2.94 12.04
C CYS A 161 -1.63 4.46 12.07
N GLN A 162 -1.05 5.14 11.08
CA GLN A 162 -1.12 6.60 10.96
C GLN A 162 -2.48 7.09 10.44
N ASP A 163 -3.05 6.39 9.46
CA ASP A 163 -4.16 6.91 8.68
C ASP A 163 -5.54 6.35 9.12
N LEU A 164 -5.57 5.35 10.01
CA LEU A 164 -6.80 4.77 10.58
C LEU A 164 -7.01 5.14 12.04
N GLU A 165 -8.29 5.27 12.41
CA GLU A 165 -8.69 5.51 13.79
C GLU A 165 -8.37 4.31 14.69
N SER A 166 -7.96 4.64 15.91
CA SER A 166 -7.58 3.70 16.96
C SER A 166 -8.61 2.59 17.21
N ASP A 167 -9.91 2.93 17.15
CA ASP A 167 -11.01 2.00 17.41
C ASP A 167 -11.10 0.87 16.38
N VAL A 168 -10.78 1.15 15.11
CA VAL A 168 -10.77 0.16 14.03
C VAL A 168 -9.62 -0.84 14.23
N LEU A 169 -8.47 -0.35 14.74
CA LEU A 169 -7.26 -1.15 14.91
C LEU A 169 -7.22 -1.90 16.25
N GLN A 170 -8.03 -1.53 17.23
CA GLN A 170 -8.01 -2.10 18.57
C GLN A 170 -8.16 -3.63 18.56
N ALA A 171 -9.06 -4.16 17.72
CA ALA A 171 -9.30 -5.60 17.57
C ALA A 171 -8.08 -6.39 17.04
N ARG A 172 -7.15 -5.71 16.36
CA ARG A 172 -5.94 -6.28 15.72
C ARG A 172 -4.65 -5.78 16.36
N SER A 173 -4.76 -4.99 17.42
CA SER A 173 -3.65 -4.32 18.10
C SER A 173 -2.53 -5.27 18.54
N LYS A 174 -2.88 -6.47 19.03
CA LYS A 174 -1.90 -7.52 19.39
C LYS A 174 -1.06 -7.99 18.21
N GLU A 175 -1.67 -8.17 17.04
CA GLU A 175 -0.95 -8.61 15.83
C GLU A 175 -0.01 -7.51 15.33
N ILE A 176 -0.48 -6.25 15.37
CA ILE A 176 0.33 -5.08 15.02
C ILE A 176 1.55 -4.97 15.94
N VAL A 177 1.35 -4.98 17.26
CA VAL A 177 2.44 -4.90 18.24
C VAL A 177 3.40 -6.07 18.11
N THR A 178 2.89 -7.29 17.88
CA THR A 178 3.74 -8.48 17.66
C THR A 178 4.68 -8.29 16.48
N ALA A 179 4.16 -7.79 15.34
CA ALA A 179 4.98 -7.52 14.16
C ALA A 179 6.03 -6.44 14.44
N ILE A 180 5.61 -5.32 15.04
CA ILE A 180 6.49 -4.19 15.37
C ILE A 180 7.63 -4.62 16.30
N PHE A 181 7.29 -5.28 17.41
CA PHE A 181 8.30 -5.75 18.36
C PHE A 181 9.21 -6.81 17.77
N HIS A 182 8.71 -7.68 16.90
CA HIS A 182 9.56 -8.63 16.19
C HIS A 182 10.59 -7.89 15.31
N GLY A 183 10.18 -6.86 14.58
CA GLY A 183 11.08 -6.02 13.78
C GLY A 183 12.07 -5.18 14.60
N MET A 184 11.78 -4.92 15.87
CA MET A 184 12.66 -4.17 16.79
C MET A 184 13.62 -5.06 17.61
N LYS A 185 13.53 -6.39 17.49
CA LYS A 185 14.38 -7.31 18.27
C LYS A 185 15.86 -7.02 18.06
N GLN A 186 16.65 -7.24 19.12
CA GLN A 186 18.12 -7.07 19.04
C GLN A 186 18.77 -8.00 18.00
N GLN A 187 18.15 -9.16 17.75
CA GLN A 187 18.60 -10.14 16.77
C GLN A 187 18.32 -9.72 15.31
N GLU A 188 17.45 -8.74 15.08
CA GLU A 188 17.19 -8.23 13.73
C GLU A 188 18.43 -7.48 13.22
N GLN A 189 18.98 -7.97 12.12
CA GLN A 189 20.27 -7.53 11.58
C GLN A 189 20.10 -6.30 10.69
N SER A 190 18.94 -6.13 10.06
CA SER A 190 18.69 -4.98 9.19
C SER A 190 18.35 -3.73 9.99
N ASN A 191 19.16 -2.68 9.81
CA ASN A 191 18.85 -1.34 10.30
C ASN A 191 17.57 -0.77 9.67
N ASN A 192 17.27 -1.12 8.41
CA ASN A 192 16.10 -0.60 7.71
C ASN A 192 14.82 -1.20 8.30
N VAL A 193 14.82 -2.50 8.58
CA VAL A 193 13.71 -3.19 9.28
C VAL A 193 13.50 -2.59 10.66
N ARG A 194 14.58 -2.39 11.44
CA ARG A 194 14.48 -1.76 12.77
C ARG A 194 13.94 -0.33 12.72
N LEU A 195 14.37 0.45 11.72
CA LEU A 195 13.89 1.81 11.52
C LEU A 195 12.40 1.83 11.16
N ALA A 196 11.98 1.00 10.19
CA ALA A 196 10.57 0.88 9.79
C ALA A 196 9.70 0.43 10.98
N ALA A 197 10.16 -0.54 11.77
CA ALA A 197 9.46 -0.99 12.98
C ALA A 197 9.35 0.12 14.03
N THR A 198 10.42 0.87 14.28
CA THR A 198 10.41 1.99 15.24
C THR A 198 9.47 3.11 14.79
N GLN A 199 9.43 3.41 13.49
CA GLN A 199 8.50 4.39 12.94
C GLN A 199 7.05 3.90 13.05
N ALA A 200 6.79 2.61 12.79
CA ALA A 200 5.47 2.01 12.98
C ALA A 200 5.05 2.00 14.46
N LEU A 201 5.99 1.82 15.39
CA LEU A 201 5.73 1.95 16.83
C LEU A 201 5.24 3.36 17.18
N LEU A 202 5.93 4.40 16.68
CA LEU A 202 5.55 5.80 16.92
C LEU A 202 4.11 6.07 16.45
N ASN A 203 3.74 5.54 15.29
CA ASN A 203 2.40 5.70 14.72
C ASN A 203 1.32 4.86 15.41
N SER A 204 1.69 3.86 16.23
CA SER A 204 0.74 2.97 16.90
C SER A 204 0.51 3.31 18.39
N LEU A 205 1.29 4.24 18.95
CA LEU A 205 1.25 4.60 20.39
C LEU A 205 -0.15 4.97 20.91
N GLU A 206 -1.01 5.55 20.07
CA GLU A 206 -2.33 6.01 20.49
C GLU A 206 -3.26 4.85 20.89
N PHE A 207 -3.25 3.73 20.16
CA PHE A 207 -4.16 2.61 20.40
C PHE A 207 -3.55 1.44 21.17
N ILE A 208 -2.23 1.39 21.33
CA ILE A 208 -1.55 0.30 22.04
C ILE A 208 -1.44 0.55 23.55
N ARG A 209 -1.72 1.78 24.04
CA ARG A 209 -1.68 2.13 25.47
C ARG A 209 -2.41 1.11 26.38
N PRO A 210 -3.64 0.65 26.07
CA PRO A 210 -4.33 -0.34 26.90
C PRO A 210 -3.65 -1.71 26.93
N ILE A 211 -2.79 -2.04 25.97
CA ILE A 211 -2.03 -3.30 25.97
C ILE A 211 -0.89 -3.20 26.99
N PHE A 212 -0.17 -2.08 27.03
CA PHE A 212 0.90 -1.85 28.00
C PHE A 212 0.42 -1.71 29.45
N GLU A 213 -0.82 -1.28 29.65
CA GLU A 213 -1.42 -1.18 31.00
C GLU A 213 -1.94 -2.51 31.54
N ASN A 214 -2.14 -3.51 30.66
CA ASN A 214 -2.67 -4.82 31.01
C ASN A 214 -1.61 -5.96 30.95
N GLU A 215 -0.34 -5.63 30.68
CA GLU A 215 0.82 -6.51 30.89
C GLU A 215 1.58 -6.11 32.17
#